data_AF-A0A1B7MRH9-F1
#
_entry.id   AF-A0A1B7MRH9-F1
#
_cell.length_a   1.000
_cell.length_b   1.000
_cell.length_c   1.000
_cell.angle_alpha   90.00
_cell.angle_beta   90.00
_cell.angle_gamma   90.00
#
_symmetry.space_group_name_H-M   'P 1'
#
loop_
_entity.id
_entity.type
_entity.pdbx_description
1 polymer ?
#
loop_
_entity_poly.entity_id
_entity_poly.type
_entity_poly.pdbx_seq_one_letter_code
_entity_poly.pdbx_strand_id
1 'polypeptide(L)'
;MKICVFPRLLSLSYKGCFNADSQRLYLFLSPTLRRCVLPVLHSETKSLGTQCAVVEDLCVWDPIDGQTADHFALLSDTVRSCKKLVALCCPPLNSSAWKHLSDLHTLLTVEIHGVFRPLDGNHLKFAPFLNITTLSFDLKIATGLITLLQHSEFPSLKKFEFLGRMSSWEVEHLFGVLSQCNTRRTLEHIDISLRWYTVQDPCTLIRQLFCFTQLQALYLSFCDPSVYLDNDPVYPDDNDFLLEAMTSWPHIPSLQFRDKSANRHPGVTAALPECPDWHTLCSC
;
A
#
# COMPACT_ATOMS: atom_id res chain seq x y z
N MET A 1 4.65 -32.56 -23.20
CA MET A 1 5.64 -31.48 -23.04
C MET A 1 5.09 -30.28 -23.80
N LYS A 2 4.58 -29.23 -23.11
CA LYS A 2 4.06 -28.03 -23.77
C LYS A 2 5.27 -27.14 -24.15
N ILE A 3 5.43 -26.79 -25.42
CA ILE A 3 6.60 -26.05 -25.92
C ILE A 3 6.34 -24.55 -25.78
N CYS A 4 7.23 -23.84 -25.07
CA CYS A 4 7.22 -22.38 -25.02
C CYS A 4 7.66 -21.82 -26.39
N VAL A 5 6.88 -20.90 -26.95
CA VAL A 5 7.14 -20.29 -28.26
C VAL A 5 8.32 -19.31 -28.19
N PHE A 6 8.54 -18.71 -27.02
CA PHE A 6 9.58 -17.70 -26.80
C PHE A 6 10.49 -18.10 -25.63
N PRO A 7 11.42 -19.06 -25.82
CA PRO A 7 12.19 -19.63 -24.71
C PRO A 7 13.13 -18.63 -24.01
N ARG A 8 13.42 -17.49 -24.62
CA ARG A 8 14.25 -16.40 -24.05
C ARG A 8 13.43 -15.17 -23.60
N LEU A 9 12.11 -15.30 -23.49
CA LEU A 9 11.25 -14.20 -23.07
C LEU A 9 11.59 -13.81 -21.62
N LEU A 10 11.91 -12.53 -21.40
CA LEU A 10 12.25 -11.99 -20.09
C LEU A 10 11.08 -11.25 -19.43
N SER A 11 10.18 -10.69 -20.23
CA SER A 11 9.05 -9.89 -19.77
C SER A 11 7.81 -10.23 -20.59
N LEU A 12 6.70 -10.48 -19.90
CA LEU A 12 5.39 -10.70 -20.48
C LEU A 12 4.44 -9.67 -19.88
N SER A 13 3.85 -8.82 -20.73
CA SER A 13 2.74 -7.97 -20.34
C SER A 13 1.55 -8.30 -21.21
N TYR A 14 0.50 -8.81 -20.57
CA TYR A 14 -0.74 -9.13 -21.23
C TYR A 14 -1.82 -8.19 -20.67
N LYS A 15 -2.32 -7.29 -21.51
CA LYS A 15 -3.36 -6.32 -21.17
C LYS A 15 -4.49 -6.50 -22.17
N GLY A 16 -5.39 -7.44 -21.92
CA GLY A 16 -6.54 -7.71 -22.78
C GLY A 16 -7.70 -8.27 -21.97
N CYS A 17 -8.93 -7.94 -22.36
CA CYS A 17 -10.13 -8.56 -21.80
C CYS A 17 -10.12 -10.05 -22.16
N PHE A 18 -10.16 -10.91 -21.16
CA PHE A 18 -10.21 -12.35 -21.36
C PHE A 18 -11.53 -12.76 -21.99
N ASN A 19 -11.52 -13.00 -23.30
CA ASN A 19 -12.44 -13.98 -23.89
C ASN A 19 -11.93 -15.39 -23.55
N ALA A 20 -12.83 -16.38 -23.60
CA ALA A 20 -12.62 -17.78 -23.20
C ALA A 20 -11.43 -18.54 -23.85
N ASP A 21 -10.67 -17.91 -24.74
CA ASP A 21 -9.52 -18.46 -25.46
C ASP A 21 -8.17 -18.28 -24.73
N SER A 22 -8.19 -18.10 -23.42
CA SER A 22 -7.00 -17.94 -22.57
C SER A 22 -6.14 -19.20 -22.38
N GLN A 23 -6.54 -20.31 -23.00
CA GLN A 23 -5.87 -21.62 -22.99
C GLN A 23 -4.49 -21.64 -23.69
N ARG A 24 -3.83 -20.50 -23.84
CA ARG A 24 -2.55 -20.38 -24.56
C ARG A 24 -1.50 -19.60 -23.80
N LEU A 25 -1.78 -19.19 -22.56
CA LEU A 25 -0.82 -18.42 -21.77
C LEU A 25 0.48 -19.21 -21.52
N TYR A 26 0.37 -20.55 -21.37
CA TYR A 26 1.54 -21.43 -21.23
C TYR A 26 2.52 -21.35 -22.40
N LEU A 27 2.10 -20.93 -23.59
CA LEU A 27 3.00 -20.77 -24.75
C LEU A 27 4.02 -19.65 -24.50
N PHE A 28 3.72 -18.72 -23.59
CA PHE A 28 4.55 -17.56 -23.27
C PHE A 28 5.26 -17.69 -21.92
N LEU A 29 5.05 -18.80 -21.19
CA LEU A 29 5.70 -19.07 -19.90
C LEU A 29 7.13 -19.59 -20.10
N SER A 30 8.03 -18.67 -20.42
CA SER A 30 9.44 -18.95 -20.59
C SER A 30 10.14 -19.24 -19.25
N PRO A 31 11.11 -20.19 -19.20
CA PRO A 31 11.95 -20.39 -18.02
C PRO A 31 12.87 -19.20 -17.70
N THR A 32 13.04 -18.26 -18.63
CA THR A 32 13.80 -17.01 -18.41
C THR A 32 12.92 -15.83 -18.00
N LEU A 33 11.60 -16.05 -17.86
CA LEU A 33 10.65 -14.99 -17.57
C LEU A 33 10.90 -14.42 -16.16
N ARG A 34 11.22 -13.13 -16.10
CA ARG A 34 11.46 -12.39 -14.85
C ARG A 34 10.29 -11.49 -14.48
N ARG A 35 9.59 -10.93 -15.47
CA ARG A 35 8.48 -10.00 -15.26
C ARG A 35 7.22 -10.51 -15.93
N CYS A 36 6.12 -10.55 -15.18
CA CYS A 36 4.84 -11.07 -15.65
C CYS A 36 3.71 -10.16 -15.20
N VAL A 37 2.99 -9.56 -16.16
CA VAL A 37 1.79 -8.76 -15.91
C VAL A 37 0.60 -9.46 -16.58
N LEU A 38 -0.36 -9.87 -15.79
CA LEU A 38 -1.55 -10.62 -16.19
C LEU A 38 -2.81 -9.85 -15.80
N PRO A 39 -3.89 -9.87 -16.60
CA PRO A 39 -5.16 -9.29 -16.18
C PRO A 39 -5.89 -10.20 -15.18
N VAL A 40 -5.84 -11.52 -15.34
CA VAL A 40 -6.64 -12.49 -14.58
C VAL A 40 -5.87 -13.80 -14.58
N LEU A 41 -5.97 -14.55 -13.49
CA LEU A 41 -5.39 -15.88 -13.39
C LEU A 41 -6.34 -16.96 -13.90
N HIS A 42 -5.76 -17.95 -14.58
CA HIS A 42 -6.45 -19.13 -15.07
C HIS A 42 -5.84 -20.39 -14.45
N SER A 43 -6.53 -21.52 -14.51
CA SER A 43 -6.02 -22.78 -13.96
C SER A 43 -4.62 -23.15 -14.48
N GLU A 44 -4.26 -22.73 -15.70
CA GLU A 44 -2.94 -22.91 -16.29
C GLU A 44 -1.83 -22.05 -15.67
N THR A 45 -2.16 -20.98 -14.93
CA THR A 45 -1.17 -20.17 -14.21
C THR A 45 -0.67 -20.84 -12.94
N LYS A 46 -1.28 -21.96 -12.49
CA LYS A 46 -0.73 -22.77 -11.39
C LYS A 46 0.71 -23.21 -11.65
N SER A 47 1.09 -23.38 -12.91
CA SER A 47 2.44 -23.73 -13.30
C SER A 47 3.39 -22.54 -13.47
N LEU A 48 2.98 -21.31 -13.16
CA LEU A 48 3.81 -20.12 -13.35
C LEU A 48 5.12 -20.25 -12.57
N GLY A 49 5.07 -20.50 -11.27
CA GLY A 49 6.29 -20.61 -10.46
C GLY A 49 7.12 -21.87 -10.75
N THR A 50 6.54 -22.90 -11.36
CA THR A 50 7.28 -24.11 -11.75
C THR A 50 7.95 -23.96 -13.12
N GLN A 51 7.29 -23.32 -14.07
CA GLN A 51 7.82 -23.10 -15.43
C GLN A 51 8.72 -21.86 -15.48
N CYS A 52 8.43 -20.85 -14.67
CA CYS A 52 9.13 -19.58 -14.63
C CYS A 52 9.75 -19.38 -13.23
N ALA A 53 10.67 -20.27 -12.84
CA ALA A 53 11.29 -20.26 -11.51
C ALA A 53 12.12 -19.00 -11.19
N VAL A 54 12.34 -18.13 -12.18
CA VAL A 54 13.11 -16.87 -12.07
C VAL A 54 12.22 -15.62 -12.10
N VAL A 55 10.90 -15.75 -11.94
CA VAL A 55 10.00 -14.59 -11.84
C VAL A 55 10.34 -13.76 -10.60
N GLU A 56 10.68 -12.50 -10.86
CA GLU A 56 11.05 -11.46 -9.91
C GLU A 56 9.88 -10.48 -9.73
N ASP A 57 9.20 -10.07 -10.81
CA ASP A 57 8.04 -9.19 -10.72
C ASP A 57 6.78 -9.88 -11.23
N LEU A 58 5.78 -10.00 -10.35
CA LEU A 58 4.46 -10.53 -10.69
C LEU A 58 3.40 -9.47 -10.44
N CYS A 59 2.59 -9.20 -11.46
CA CYS A 59 1.49 -8.26 -11.39
C CYS A 59 0.22 -8.91 -11.96
N VAL A 60 -0.86 -8.93 -11.21
CA VAL A 60 -2.15 -9.51 -11.58
C VAL A 60 -3.22 -8.44 -11.40
N TRP A 61 -3.87 -7.98 -12.46
CA TRP A 61 -4.85 -6.88 -12.45
C TRP A 61 -6.30 -7.39 -12.56
N ASP A 62 -6.80 -8.06 -11.52
CA ASP A 62 -8.14 -8.66 -11.60
C ASP A 62 -9.24 -7.61 -11.33
N PRO A 63 -10.23 -7.44 -12.24
CA PRO A 63 -11.38 -6.58 -11.97
C PRO A 63 -12.10 -6.99 -10.67
N ILE A 64 -12.51 -5.96 -9.93
CA ILE A 64 -12.94 -6.03 -8.54
C ILE A 64 -14.28 -6.80 -8.36
N ASP A 65 -15.04 -6.98 -9.44
CA ASP A 65 -16.40 -7.53 -9.40
C ASP A 65 -16.43 -9.00 -9.85
N GLY A 66 -16.78 -9.90 -8.92
CA GLY A 66 -17.11 -11.30 -9.24
C GLY A 66 -16.11 -12.37 -8.80
N GLN A 67 -15.11 -12.04 -7.99
CA GLN A 67 -14.12 -13.03 -7.53
C GLN A 67 -14.75 -14.12 -6.64
N THR A 68 -14.63 -15.37 -7.09
CA THR A 68 -15.04 -16.55 -6.34
C THR A 68 -13.93 -17.01 -5.39
N ALA A 69 -14.28 -17.82 -4.37
CA ALA A 69 -13.29 -18.40 -3.47
C ALA A 69 -12.19 -19.20 -4.22
N ASP A 70 -12.56 -19.85 -5.32
CA ASP A 70 -11.64 -20.60 -6.18
C ASP A 70 -10.60 -19.68 -6.85
N HIS A 71 -10.98 -18.45 -7.21
CA HIS A 71 -10.07 -17.48 -7.79
C HIS A 71 -8.99 -17.04 -6.79
N PHE A 72 -9.40 -16.72 -5.56
CA PHE A 72 -8.47 -16.37 -4.49
C PHE A 72 -7.51 -17.51 -4.13
N ALA A 73 -8.00 -18.76 -4.14
CA ALA A 73 -7.18 -19.94 -3.94
C ALA A 73 -6.15 -20.10 -5.06
N LEU A 74 -6.57 -19.95 -6.32
CA LEU A 74 -5.69 -20.01 -7.48
C LEU A 74 -4.60 -18.93 -7.46
N LEU A 75 -4.95 -17.69 -7.10
CA LEU A 75 -4.01 -16.60 -6.92
C LEU A 75 -2.98 -16.92 -5.84
N SER A 76 -3.47 -17.36 -4.68
CA SER A 76 -2.62 -17.70 -3.54
C SER A 76 -1.66 -18.85 -3.88
N ASP A 77 -2.13 -19.89 -4.59
CA ASP A 77 -1.31 -20.99 -5.08
C ASP A 77 -0.24 -20.51 -6.07
N THR A 78 -0.62 -19.62 -6.99
CA THR A 78 0.28 -19.07 -8.00
C THR A 78 1.39 -18.26 -7.34
N VAL A 79 1.05 -17.36 -6.40
CA VAL A 79 2.02 -16.56 -5.64
C VAL A 79 2.96 -17.47 -4.84
N ARG A 80 2.42 -18.49 -4.16
CA ARG A 80 3.21 -19.48 -3.40
C ARG A 80 4.18 -20.29 -4.26
N SER A 81 3.87 -20.48 -5.55
CA SER A 81 4.78 -21.17 -6.46
C SER A 81 6.00 -20.33 -6.82
N CYS A 82 5.94 -19.00 -6.66
CA CYS A 82 7.02 -18.08 -7.00
C CYS A 82 7.99 -17.92 -5.82
N LYS A 83 9.26 -18.29 -6.02
CA LYS A 83 10.28 -18.35 -4.96
C LYS A 83 11.28 -17.20 -4.98
N LYS A 84 11.24 -16.34 -5.99
CA LYS A 84 12.21 -15.25 -6.23
C LYS A 84 11.54 -13.89 -6.41
N LEU A 85 10.31 -13.74 -5.91
CA LEU A 85 9.58 -12.49 -6.05
C LEU A 85 10.31 -11.36 -5.33
N VAL A 86 10.53 -10.29 -6.08
CA VAL A 86 11.06 -8.99 -5.65
C VAL A 86 9.91 -7.99 -5.53
N ALA A 87 9.02 -7.95 -6.53
CA ALA A 87 7.81 -7.13 -6.49
C ALA A 87 6.55 -7.95 -6.77
N LEU A 88 5.50 -7.68 -6.01
CA LEU A 88 4.20 -8.31 -6.17
C LEU A 88 3.12 -7.23 -6.23
N CYS A 89 2.27 -7.28 -7.26
CA CYS A 89 1.04 -6.50 -7.35
C CYS A 89 -0.12 -7.45 -7.63
N CYS A 90 -1.13 -7.55 -6.77
CA CYS A 90 -2.22 -8.51 -6.95
C CYS A 90 -3.48 -8.19 -6.14
N PRO A 91 -4.59 -8.91 -6.38
CA PRO A 91 -5.71 -8.92 -5.47
C PRO A 91 -5.37 -9.50 -4.09
N PRO A 92 -6.26 -9.36 -3.10
CA PRO A 92 -6.02 -9.84 -1.74
C PRO A 92 -5.71 -11.33 -1.67
N LEU A 93 -4.72 -11.66 -0.84
CA LEU A 93 -4.22 -13.01 -0.65
C LEU A 93 -4.77 -13.65 0.63
N ASN A 94 -4.86 -14.98 0.64
CA ASN A 94 -5.19 -15.72 1.85
C ASN A 94 -3.99 -15.80 2.82
N SER A 95 -4.25 -16.25 4.05
CA SER A 95 -3.23 -16.36 5.10
C SER A 95 -2.05 -17.25 4.71
N SER A 96 -2.29 -18.32 3.94
CA SER A 96 -1.22 -19.23 3.50
C SER A 96 -0.25 -18.57 2.51
N ALA A 97 -0.74 -17.68 1.66
CA ALA A 97 0.09 -16.91 0.75
C ALA A 97 0.88 -15.83 1.49
N TRP A 98 0.27 -15.10 2.42
CA TRP A 98 1.00 -14.16 3.29
C TRP A 98 2.11 -14.82 4.10
N LYS A 99 1.86 -16.02 4.63
CA LYS A 99 2.88 -16.81 5.32
C LYS A 99 4.05 -17.19 4.42
N HIS A 100 3.77 -17.57 3.16
CA HIS A 100 4.83 -17.81 2.18
C HIS A 100 5.62 -16.53 1.89
N LEU A 101 4.93 -15.40 1.70
CA LEU A 101 5.59 -14.11 1.45
C LEU A 101 6.48 -13.67 2.62
N SER A 102 6.12 -13.96 3.88
CA SER A 102 6.98 -13.63 5.02
C SER A 102 8.31 -14.38 5.02
N ASP A 103 8.35 -15.56 4.39
CA ASP A 103 9.56 -16.37 4.27
C ASP A 103 10.40 -15.97 3.03
N LEU A 104 9.89 -15.10 2.16
CA LEU A 104 10.59 -14.65 0.96
C LEU A 104 11.49 -13.45 1.26
N HIS A 105 12.76 -13.70 1.54
CA HIS A 105 13.78 -12.65 1.70
C HIS A 105 14.10 -11.89 0.41
N THR A 106 13.56 -12.28 -0.75
CA THR A 106 13.74 -11.52 -1.99
C THR A 106 12.72 -10.40 -2.15
N LEU A 107 11.62 -10.44 -1.40
CA LEU A 107 10.47 -9.58 -1.58
C LEU A 107 10.73 -8.19 -0.98
N LEU A 108 10.63 -7.16 -1.82
CA LEU A 108 10.87 -5.77 -1.47
C LEU A 108 9.60 -4.91 -1.52
N THR A 109 8.71 -5.19 -2.47
CA THR A 109 7.52 -4.38 -2.75
C THR A 109 6.27 -5.26 -2.83
N VAL A 110 5.23 -4.87 -2.11
CA VAL A 110 3.91 -5.51 -2.20
C VAL A 110 2.83 -4.44 -2.40
N GLU A 111 2.05 -4.62 -3.45
CA GLU A 111 0.89 -3.80 -3.80
C GLU A 111 -0.36 -4.69 -3.84
N ILE A 112 -1.39 -4.33 -3.09
CA ILE A 112 -2.64 -5.08 -3.05
C ILE A 112 -3.81 -4.19 -3.46
N HIS A 113 -4.60 -4.61 -4.44
CA HIS A 113 -5.77 -3.87 -4.92
C HIS A 113 -7.07 -4.68 -4.81
N GLY A 114 -8.20 -4.03 -4.51
CA GLY A 114 -9.53 -4.65 -4.55
C GLY A 114 -10.24 -4.73 -3.19
N VAL A 115 -10.95 -5.84 -2.94
CA VAL A 115 -11.76 -6.01 -1.72
C VAL A 115 -11.13 -7.04 -0.81
N PHE A 116 -10.45 -6.56 0.22
CA PHE A 116 -9.78 -7.43 1.19
C PHE A 116 -10.79 -8.04 2.15
N ARG A 117 -10.88 -9.38 2.17
CA ARG A 117 -11.65 -10.11 3.18
C ARG A 117 -10.79 -10.32 4.43
N PRO A 118 -11.36 -10.23 5.64
CA PRO A 118 -10.60 -10.51 6.86
C PRO A 118 -9.89 -11.85 6.77
N LEU A 119 -8.61 -11.87 7.14
CA LEU A 119 -7.86 -13.10 7.28
C LEU A 119 -8.48 -13.94 8.39
N ASP A 120 -8.43 -15.27 8.26
CA ASP A 120 -8.94 -16.19 9.29
C ASP A 120 -8.12 -16.00 10.58
N GLY A 121 -8.70 -15.29 11.55
CA GLY A 121 -7.98 -14.61 12.63
C GLY A 121 -7.40 -15.52 13.71
N ASN A 122 -7.74 -16.81 13.72
CA ASN A 122 -7.47 -17.62 14.91
C ASN A 122 -6.00 -18.06 15.09
N HIS A 123 -5.13 -17.99 14.06
CA HIS A 123 -3.73 -18.45 14.18
C HIS A 123 -2.74 -17.71 13.26
N LEU A 124 -2.93 -16.41 13.02
CA LEU A 124 -2.02 -15.64 12.15
C LEU A 124 -0.74 -15.28 12.92
N LYS A 125 0.28 -16.12 12.74
CA LYS A 125 1.65 -15.80 13.13
C LYS A 125 2.55 -15.86 11.90
N PHE A 126 2.85 -14.68 11.36
CA PHE A 126 3.78 -14.54 10.24
C PHE A 126 5.22 -14.42 10.77
N ALA A 127 6.19 -14.82 9.96
CA ALA A 127 7.56 -14.40 10.20
C ALA A 127 7.68 -12.89 9.95
N PRO A 128 8.66 -12.19 10.56
CA PRO A 128 8.92 -10.79 10.22
C PRO A 128 9.26 -10.64 8.73
N PHE A 129 8.64 -9.67 8.06
CA PHE A 129 8.91 -9.35 6.67
C PHE A 129 10.18 -8.49 6.58
N LEU A 130 11.33 -9.15 6.66
CA LEU A 130 12.63 -8.48 6.87
C LEU A 130 13.02 -7.50 5.77
N ASN A 131 12.64 -7.74 4.51
CA ASN A 131 13.16 -6.98 3.36
C ASN A 131 12.10 -6.13 2.65
N ILE A 132 10.83 -6.19 3.08
CA ILE A 132 9.79 -5.35 2.49
C ILE A 132 10.09 -3.89 2.86
N THR A 133 10.27 -3.06 1.84
CA THR A 133 10.53 -1.63 1.95
C THR A 133 9.32 -0.80 1.52
N THR A 134 8.43 -1.36 0.69
CA THR A 134 7.24 -0.67 0.18
C THR A 134 6.01 -1.55 0.33
N LEU A 135 4.98 -1.03 1.00
CA LEU A 135 3.64 -1.59 1.06
C LEU A 135 2.64 -0.58 0.49
N SER A 136 1.83 -1.02 -0.47
CA SER A 136 0.80 -0.19 -1.09
C SER A 136 -0.54 -0.93 -1.15
N PHE A 137 -1.62 -0.23 -0.81
CA PHE A 137 -2.94 -0.82 -0.69
C PHE A 137 -3.99 0.07 -1.36
N ASP A 138 -4.58 -0.36 -2.47
CA ASP A 138 -5.78 0.26 -3.06
C ASP A 138 -7.01 -0.59 -2.73
N LEU A 139 -7.57 -0.38 -1.54
CA LEU A 139 -8.61 -1.22 -0.97
C LEU A 139 -9.92 -0.47 -0.82
N LYS A 140 -11.04 -1.16 -1.06
CA LYS A 140 -12.35 -0.56 -0.77
C LYS A 140 -12.57 -0.29 0.73
N ILE A 141 -12.04 -1.16 1.60
CA ILE A 141 -12.20 -1.12 3.06
C ILE A 141 -10.89 -1.55 3.71
N ALA A 142 -10.53 -0.92 4.83
CA ALA A 142 -9.26 -1.14 5.52
C ALA A 142 -9.23 -2.28 6.54
N THR A 143 -10.37 -2.79 6.98
CA THR A 143 -10.45 -3.76 8.09
C THR A 143 -9.48 -4.94 7.93
N GLY A 144 -9.42 -5.54 6.73
CA GLY A 144 -8.51 -6.66 6.48
C GLY A 144 -7.03 -6.29 6.43
N LEU A 145 -6.70 -5.08 5.98
CA LEU A 145 -5.35 -4.53 6.06
C LEU A 145 -4.93 -4.35 7.52
N ILE A 146 -5.79 -3.78 8.35
CA ILE A 146 -5.46 -3.56 9.75
C ILE A 146 -5.20 -4.91 10.45
N THR A 147 -6.05 -5.92 10.21
CA THR A 147 -5.79 -7.28 10.71
C THR A 147 -4.46 -7.83 10.23
N LEU A 148 -4.10 -7.65 8.96
CA LEU A 148 -2.80 -8.09 8.45
C LEU A 148 -1.64 -7.42 9.20
N LEU A 149 -1.68 -6.10 9.36
CA LEU A 149 -0.63 -5.34 10.05
C LEU A 149 -0.50 -5.73 11.52
N GLN A 150 -1.62 -5.95 12.22
CA GLN A 150 -1.62 -6.41 13.62
C GLN A 150 -0.85 -7.71 13.85
N HIS A 151 -0.82 -8.58 12.83
CA HIS A 151 -0.19 -9.89 12.91
C HIS A 151 1.17 -9.96 12.19
N SER A 152 1.70 -8.81 11.78
CA SER A 152 2.91 -8.72 10.95
C SER A 152 3.92 -7.73 11.52
N GLU A 153 5.20 -7.99 11.25
CA GLU A 153 6.29 -7.05 11.53
C GLU A 153 7.00 -6.69 10.23
N PHE A 154 7.28 -5.39 10.03
CA PHE A 154 7.94 -4.89 8.82
C PHE A 154 9.14 -4.01 9.21
N PRO A 155 10.23 -4.60 9.73
CA PRO A 155 11.34 -3.84 10.29
C PRO A 155 12.05 -2.93 9.28
N SER A 156 11.99 -3.23 7.98
CA SER A 156 12.64 -2.43 6.91
C SER A 156 11.68 -1.55 6.13
N LEU A 157 10.42 -1.40 6.57
CA LEU A 157 9.43 -0.65 5.82
C LEU A 157 9.80 0.83 5.74
N LYS A 158 9.97 1.35 4.53
CA LYS A 158 10.28 2.75 4.26
C LYS A 158 9.09 3.53 3.74
N LYS A 159 8.20 2.87 3.02
CA LYS A 159 7.07 3.50 2.34
C LYS A 159 5.78 2.73 2.57
N PHE A 160 4.75 3.45 3.00
CA PHE A 160 3.40 2.94 3.18
C PHE A 160 2.40 3.80 2.41
N GLU A 161 1.58 3.16 1.59
CA GLU A 161 0.52 3.82 0.82
C GLU A 161 -0.82 3.15 1.07
N PHE A 162 -1.87 3.96 1.25
CA PHE A 162 -3.24 3.49 1.32
C PHE A 162 -4.18 4.39 0.51
N LEU A 163 -4.94 3.80 -0.41
CA LEU A 163 -6.04 4.41 -1.12
C LEU A 163 -7.31 3.61 -0.81
N GLY A 164 -8.34 4.25 -0.25
CA GLY A 164 -9.52 3.50 0.13
C GLY A 164 -10.54 4.22 0.98
N ARG A 165 -11.36 3.46 1.71
CA ARG A 165 -12.29 4.00 2.72
C ARG A 165 -11.89 3.50 4.11
N MET A 166 -11.93 4.40 5.09
CA MET A 166 -11.72 4.14 6.51
C MET A 166 -12.70 4.99 7.32
N SER A 167 -13.03 4.56 8.52
CA SER A 167 -13.62 5.36 9.60
C SER A 167 -12.53 6.00 10.49
N SER A 168 -12.87 6.93 11.41
CA SER A 168 -11.88 7.57 12.32
C SER A 168 -11.13 6.55 13.14
N TRP A 169 -11.92 5.68 13.74
CA TRP A 169 -11.44 4.55 14.47
C TRP A 169 -10.47 3.69 13.65
N GLU A 170 -10.77 3.41 12.37
CA GLU A 170 -9.87 2.63 11.52
C GLU A 170 -8.57 3.36 11.17
N VAL A 171 -8.59 4.68 11.01
CA VAL A 171 -7.37 5.48 10.78
C VAL A 171 -6.50 5.49 12.04
N GLU A 172 -7.08 5.78 13.21
CA GLU A 172 -6.38 5.74 14.49
C GLU A 172 -5.76 4.38 14.74
N HIS A 173 -6.54 3.33 14.50
CA HIS A 173 -6.10 1.98 14.68
C HIS A 173 -5.00 1.60 13.67
N LEU A 174 -5.10 2.05 12.41
CA LEU A 174 -4.04 1.90 11.41
C LEU A 174 -2.71 2.50 11.89
N PHE A 175 -2.73 3.74 12.40
CA PHE A 175 -1.53 4.40 12.91
C PHE A 175 -0.98 3.70 14.16
N GLY A 176 -1.86 3.30 15.06
CA GLY A 176 -1.53 2.48 16.20
C GLY A 176 -0.76 1.23 15.79
N VAL A 177 -1.28 0.45 14.84
CA VAL A 177 -0.65 -0.81 14.40
C VAL A 177 0.63 -0.57 13.59
N LEU A 178 0.66 0.44 12.70
CA LEU A 178 1.88 0.79 11.98
C LEU A 178 3.01 1.14 12.95
N SER A 179 2.71 1.90 14.00
CA SER A 179 3.69 2.23 15.04
C SER A 179 4.21 1.01 15.80
N GLN A 180 3.44 -0.09 15.85
CA GLN A 180 3.80 -1.33 16.51
C GLN A 180 4.56 -2.30 15.59
N CYS A 181 4.44 -2.17 14.26
CA CYS A 181 5.09 -3.03 13.27
C CYS A 181 6.62 -2.85 13.14
N ASN A 182 7.31 -2.33 14.15
CA ASN A 182 8.74 -1.96 14.12
C ASN A 182 9.11 -0.91 13.05
N THR A 183 8.14 -0.11 12.59
CA THR A 183 8.35 0.86 11.50
C THR A 183 8.72 2.28 11.97
N ARG A 184 8.62 2.57 13.28
CA ARG A 184 8.86 3.92 13.85
C ARG A 184 10.19 4.57 13.45
N ARG A 185 11.21 3.75 13.20
CA ARG A 185 12.58 4.18 12.89
C ARG A 185 12.96 3.94 11.42
N THR A 186 12.04 3.49 10.58
CA THR A 186 12.34 3.13 9.19
C THR A 186 11.36 3.75 8.21
N LEU A 187 10.15 4.07 8.64
CA LEU A 187 9.13 4.66 7.80
C LEU A 187 9.50 6.11 7.45
N GLU A 188 9.78 6.32 6.17
CA GLU A 188 10.20 7.59 5.58
C GLU A 188 9.04 8.25 4.83
N HIS A 189 8.09 7.47 4.31
CA HIS A 189 7.02 7.97 3.44
C HIS A 189 5.67 7.36 3.81
N ILE A 190 4.66 8.22 4.02
CA ILE A 190 3.26 7.84 4.22
C ILE A 190 2.40 8.60 3.20
N ASP A 191 1.63 7.88 2.41
CA ASP A 191 0.60 8.44 1.53
C ASP A 191 -0.75 7.78 1.82
N ILE A 192 -1.72 8.57 2.31
CA ILE A 192 -3.05 8.08 2.65
C ILE A 192 -4.09 8.93 1.96
N SER A 193 -4.89 8.28 1.14
CA SER A 193 -5.91 8.90 0.32
C SER A 193 -7.27 8.26 0.59
N LEU A 194 -8.11 8.96 1.37
CA LEU A 194 -9.41 8.45 1.80
C LEU A 194 -10.53 8.95 0.88
N ARG A 195 -11.36 8.03 0.39
CA ARG A 195 -12.56 8.31 -0.41
C ARG A 195 -13.76 8.40 0.54
N TRP A 196 -14.45 9.54 0.53
CA TRP A 196 -15.69 9.78 1.29
C TRP A 196 -15.57 9.69 2.83
N TYR A 197 -14.49 10.21 3.39
CA TYR A 197 -14.26 10.21 4.83
C TYR A 197 -14.42 11.58 5.47
N THR A 198 -15.22 11.65 6.54
CA THR A 198 -15.35 12.79 7.46
C THR A 198 -14.44 12.56 8.66
N VAL A 199 -13.30 13.25 8.70
CA VAL A 199 -12.47 13.28 9.90
C VAL A 199 -13.11 14.24 10.90
N GLN A 200 -13.40 13.80 12.13
CA GLN A 200 -13.87 14.72 13.18
C GLN A 200 -12.74 15.59 13.73
N ASP A 201 -11.53 15.04 13.87
CA ASP A 201 -10.35 15.76 14.34
C ASP A 201 -9.06 15.27 13.62
N PRO A 202 -8.66 15.95 12.53
CA PRO A 202 -7.45 15.60 11.78
C PRO A 202 -6.17 15.88 12.57
N CYS A 203 -6.17 16.85 13.48
CA CYS A 203 -5.00 17.20 14.27
C CYS A 203 -4.62 16.06 15.22
N THR A 204 -5.60 15.47 15.90
CA THR A 204 -5.39 14.29 16.75
C THR A 204 -4.84 13.10 15.95
N LEU A 205 -5.34 12.87 14.73
CA LEU A 205 -4.81 11.81 13.85
C LEU A 205 -3.36 12.05 13.48
N ILE A 206 -3.01 13.28 13.09
CA ILE A 206 -1.65 13.61 12.67
C ILE A 206 -0.69 13.53 13.87
N ARG A 207 -1.10 13.91 15.08
CA ARG A 207 -0.30 13.74 16.30
C ARG A 207 0.13 12.30 16.55
N GLN A 208 -0.69 11.31 16.18
CA GLN A 208 -0.30 9.89 16.29
C GLN A 208 0.89 9.52 15.39
N LEU A 209 1.09 10.27 14.30
CA LEU A 209 2.20 10.07 13.38
C LEU A 209 3.53 10.63 13.90
N PHE A 210 3.52 11.46 14.96
CA PHE A 210 4.76 12.03 15.53
C PHE A 210 5.72 10.97 16.07
N CYS A 211 5.25 9.74 16.28
CA CYS A 211 6.11 8.62 16.64
C CYS A 211 7.03 8.12 15.51
N PHE A 212 6.83 8.53 14.26
CA PHE A 212 7.67 8.18 13.11
C PHE A 212 8.81 9.18 12.93
N THR A 213 9.94 8.91 13.58
CA THR A 213 11.06 9.88 13.66
C THR A 213 11.93 9.91 12.41
N GLN A 214 11.68 9.07 11.40
CA GLN A 214 12.36 9.11 10.11
C GLN A 214 11.46 9.61 8.98
N LEU A 215 10.26 10.08 9.29
CA LEU A 215 9.28 10.51 8.30
C LEU A 215 9.82 11.73 7.52
N GLN A 216 9.91 11.59 6.21
CA GLN A 216 10.38 12.61 5.26
C GLN A 216 9.23 13.15 4.40
N ALA A 217 8.22 12.33 4.13
CA ALA A 217 7.07 12.76 3.37
C ALA A 217 5.78 12.23 3.97
N LEU A 218 4.84 13.15 4.20
CA LEU A 218 3.48 12.84 4.63
C LEU A 218 2.48 13.45 3.65
N TYR A 219 1.73 12.60 2.97
CA TYR A 219 0.65 12.98 2.07
C TYR A 219 -0.66 12.46 2.66
N LEU A 220 -1.51 13.35 3.13
CA LEU A 220 -2.84 13.01 3.59
C LEU A 220 -3.88 13.68 2.70
N SER A 221 -4.77 12.88 2.13
CA SER A 221 -5.84 13.39 1.28
C SER A 221 -7.21 12.92 1.75
N PHE A 222 -8.06 13.88 2.07
CA PHE A 222 -9.42 13.69 2.57
C PHE A 222 -10.43 14.21 1.54
N CYS A 223 -11.64 13.66 1.54
CA CYS A 223 -12.69 14.02 0.57
C CYS A 223 -13.70 15.06 1.09
N ASP A 224 -13.52 15.58 2.31
CA ASP A 224 -14.50 16.47 2.94
C ASP A 224 -13.92 17.88 3.17
N PRO A 225 -14.68 18.94 2.82
CA PRO A 225 -14.28 20.33 2.99
C PRO A 225 -14.17 20.81 4.44
N SER A 226 -14.53 19.99 5.46
CA SER A 226 -14.47 20.43 6.86
C SER A 226 -13.08 20.44 7.48
N VAL A 227 -12.06 19.88 6.81
CA VAL A 227 -10.66 19.93 7.28
C VAL A 227 -10.05 21.26 6.86
N TYR A 228 -10.56 22.35 7.43
CA TYR A 228 -9.81 23.61 7.43
C TYR A 228 -8.68 23.43 8.44
N LEU A 229 -7.46 23.26 7.92
CA LEU A 229 -6.23 23.57 8.66
C LEU A 229 -5.96 25.09 8.61
N ASP A 230 -6.96 25.88 8.22
CA ASP A 230 -6.87 27.33 8.20
C ASP A 230 -7.09 27.84 9.62
N ASN A 231 -6.30 28.87 9.95
CA ASN A 231 -6.46 29.75 11.09
C ASN A 231 -7.84 30.41 11.07
N ASP A 232 -8.90 29.67 11.39
CA ASP A 232 -10.21 30.24 11.61
C ASP A 232 -10.05 31.19 12.81
N PRO A 233 -10.32 32.51 12.69
CA PRO A 233 -10.21 33.45 13.80
C PRO A 233 -11.12 33.11 14.99
N VAL A 234 -11.98 32.09 14.84
CA VAL A 234 -12.78 31.49 15.91
C VAL A 234 -11.97 30.53 16.80
N TYR A 235 -10.87 29.93 16.32
CA TYR A 235 -10.01 28.98 17.05
C TYR A 235 -8.52 29.38 16.98
N PRO A 236 -8.06 30.30 17.86
CA PRO A 236 -6.67 30.79 17.86
C PRO A 236 -5.59 29.74 18.20
N ASP A 237 -5.97 28.50 18.53
CA ASP A 237 -5.08 27.44 18.99
C ASP A 237 -4.47 26.59 17.83
N ASP A 238 -4.91 26.78 16.57
CA ASP A 238 -4.44 25.95 15.44
C ASP A 238 -2.99 26.24 15.01
N ASN A 239 -2.43 27.40 15.38
CA ASN A 239 -1.00 27.69 15.17
C ASN A 239 -0.08 26.78 16.00
N ASP A 240 -0.54 26.25 17.13
CA ASP A 240 0.26 25.35 17.96
C ASP A 240 0.46 23.99 17.28
N PHE A 241 -0.50 23.55 16.46
CA PHE A 241 -0.45 22.24 15.82
C PHE A 241 0.66 22.14 14.75
N LEU A 242 0.78 23.14 13.87
CA LEU A 242 1.85 23.14 12.86
C LEU A 242 3.23 23.25 13.51
N LEU A 243 3.35 24.06 14.56
CA LEU A 243 4.57 24.16 15.35
C LEU A 243 4.92 22.82 16.02
N GLU A 244 3.93 22.14 16.61
CA GLU A 244 4.09 20.81 17.21
C GLU A 244 4.53 19.77 16.16
N ALA A 245 3.94 19.79 14.97
CA ALA A 245 4.32 18.91 13.87
C ALA A 245 5.77 19.15 13.41
N MET A 246 6.16 20.42 13.28
CA MET A 246 7.52 20.79 12.89
C MET A 246 8.56 20.42 13.94
N THR A 247 8.24 20.59 15.23
CA THR A 247 9.12 20.15 16.32
C THR A 247 9.24 18.63 16.40
N SER A 248 8.18 17.90 16.05
CA SER A 248 8.17 16.44 16.02
C SER A 248 8.88 15.86 14.79
N TRP A 249 8.91 16.60 13.69
CA TRP A 249 9.57 16.20 12.44
C TRP A 249 10.51 17.28 11.90
N PRO A 250 11.62 17.58 12.60
CA PRO A 250 12.52 18.66 12.21
C PRO A 250 13.18 18.46 10.84
N HIS A 251 13.15 17.23 10.31
CA HIS A 251 13.76 16.81 9.05
C HIS A 251 12.77 16.53 7.93
N ILE A 252 11.48 16.87 8.06
CA ILE A 252 10.47 16.56 7.02
C ILE A 252 10.53 17.57 5.86
N PRO A 253 11.02 17.21 4.66
CA PRO A 253 11.05 18.12 3.51
C PRO A 253 9.66 18.37 2.91
N SER A 254 8.70 17.45 3.08
CA SER A 254 7.43 17.52 2.38
C SER A 254 6.25 17.14 3.28
N LEU A 255 5.37 18.10 3.52
CA LEU A 255 4.10 17.90 4.19
C LEU A 255 2.98 18.43 3.29
N GLN A 256 2.08 17.54 2.86
CA GLN A 256 0.97 17.91 2.00
C GLN A 256 -0.36 17.38 2.54
N PHE A 257 -1.28 18.32 2.74
CA PHE A 257 -2.68 18.03 3.05
C PHE A 257 -3.53 18.43 1.84
N ARG A 258 -4.22 17.46 1.23
CA ARG A 258 -5.05 17.71 0.04
C ARG A 258 -6.51 17.41 0.31
N ASP A 259 -7.33 18.44 0.30
CA ASP A 259 -8.77 18.30 0.17
C ASP A 259 -9.13 18.00 -1.29
N LYS A 260 -9.80 16.86 -1.55
CA LYS A 260 -10.28 16.49 -2.89
C LYS A 260 -11.58 17.20 -3.27
N SER A 261 -12.30 17.77 -2.31
CA SER A 261 -13.58 18.46 -2.55
C SER A 261 -13.38 19.89 -3.07
N ALA A 262 -12.22 20.49 -2.77
CA ALA A 262 -11.87 21.84 -3.15
C ALA A 262 -11.30 21.91 -4.57
N ASN A 263 -12.17 21.97 -5.58
CA ASN A 263 -11.83 22.61 -6.87
C ASN A 263 -11.66 24.14 -6.74
N ARG A 264 -11.63 24.70 -5.50
CA ARG A 264 -11.62 26.15 -5.24
C ARG A 264 -10.52 26.64 -4.31
N HIS A 265 -9.88 25.80 -3.50
CA HIS A 265 -8.78 26.21 -2.62
C HIS A 265 -7.59 25.23 -2.75
N PRO A 266 -6.39 25.71 -3.11
CA PRO A 266 -5.21 24.85 -3.16
C PRO A 266 -4.90 24.40 -1.72
N GLY A 267 -4.88 23.08 -1.49
CA GLY A 267 -4.54 22.52 -0.18
C GLY A 267 -3.20 23.05 0.33
N VAL A 268 -3.05 23.11 1.66
CA VAL A 268 -1.81 23.56 2.31
C VAL A 268 -0.66 22.64 1.88
N THR A 269 0.17 23.17 0.98
CA THR A 269 1.41 22.53 0.55
C THR A 269 2.52 23.36 1.14
N ALA A 270 2.96 22.98 2.34
CA ALA A 270 4.15 23.55 2.93
C ALA A 270 5.34 22.71 2.46
N ALA A 271 6.08 23.19 1.46
CA ALA A 271 7.48 22.82 1.33
C ALA A 271 8.20 23.57 2.46
N LEU A 272 8.57 22.86 3.52
CA LEU A 272 9.29 23.45 4.65
C LEU A 272 10.68 23.88 4.16
N PRO A 273 10.98 25.18 4.05
CA PRO A 273 12.36 25.59 3.84
C PRO A 273 13.11 25.29 5.14
N GLU A 274 14.38 24.89 5.02
CA GLU A 274 15.32 24.90 6.15
C GLU A 274 15.17 26.24 6.89
N CYS A 275 14.59 26.19 8.10
CA CYS A 275 14.22 27.39 8.84
C CYS A 275 15.49 28.16 9.23
N PRO A 276 15.56 29.47 8.93
CA PRO A 276 15.29 30.42 9.99
C PRO A 276 14.39 31.59 9.54
N ASP A 277 13.61 32.10 10.49
CA ASP A 277 12.85 33.38 10.47
C ASP A 277 11.43 33.37 9.86
N TRP A 278 10.50 32.91 10.70
CA TRP A 278 9.04 32.87 10.48
C TRP A 278 8.29 34.22 10.49
N HIS A 279 8.97 35.37 10.61
CA HIS A 279 8.28 36.65 10.86
C HIS A 279 7.77 37.40 9.61
N THR A 280 7.86 36.85 8.40
CA THR A 280 7.65 37.66 7.17
C THR A 280 6.58 37.19 6.17
N LEU A 281 5.75 36.19 6.44
CA LEU A 281 4.77 35.71 5.46
C LEU A 281 3.36 35.50 6.04
N CYS A 282 2.71 36.61 6.39
CA CYS A 282 1.25 36.74 6.40
C CYS A 282 0.88 38.08 5.73
N SER A 283 0.94 38.13 4.40
CA SER A 283 0.21 39.10 3.58
C SER A 283 0.19 38.62 2.13
N CYS A 284 -0.86 37.87 1.79
CA CYS A 284 -1.56 37.88 0.50
C CYS A 284 -2.87 37.10 0.67
#